data_AF-A0A6B0T4M8-F1
#
_entry.id   AF-A0A6B0T4M8-F1
#
_cell.length_a   1.000
_cell.length_b   1.000
_cell.length_c   1.000
_cell.angle_alpha   90.00
_cell.angle_beta   90.00
_cell.angle_gamma   90.00
#
_symmetry.space_group_name_H-M   'P 1'
#
loop_
_entity.id
_entity.type
_entity.pdbx_description
1 polymer ?
#
loop_
_entity_poly.entity_id
_entity_poly.type
_entity_poly.pdbx_seq_one_letter_code
_entity_poly.pdbx_strand_id
1 'polypeptide(L)'
;MVRPLPLQRVLGLCLCLSVLAIASLSVVPTAGATTTPANAQVDPCLSDSYDPELSEPDWETEFTDPIENGSLANWDGGRLARVGSDRGCSLAVLDEESTQLTAANVSVGHDVVTGRLDLGSNGTFELVEAGTGASNGTATESGANATVLRISNTGPDYSNTVAVSAGNASENVTLTTGRFFGFAAIRDNGTVRVKLWRAGDDPPGDWDLTAENATTDGQLMLRMDGRAFLDAVAIGAVEPQTPPDSGEDGEEDPFGSESPSDSLPEVPDDTTTPTYTTETDGTAGRFIFGLFLIVVGGIDVAYARPLARFGEQIDAIGSTRSWSEVEPAEWKVWLTKVGGGVAIFVGVVLVLVAVL
;
A
#
# COMPACT_ATOMS: atom_id res chain seq x y z
N MET A 1 -53.56 -8.84 -7.06
CA MET A 1 -52.73 -9.31 -8.18
C MET A 1 -51.34 -8.73 -8.01
N VAL A 2 -50.42 -9.51 -7.45
CA VAL A 2 -49.01 -9.12 -7.27
C VAL A 2 -48.24 -9.65 -8.47
N ARG A 3 -47.62 -8.78 -9.26
CA ARG A 3 -46.78 -9.19 -10.40
C ARG A 3 -45.47 -9.78 -9.86
N PRO A 4 -45.06 -10.99 -10.28
CA PRO A 4 -43.76 -11.53 -9.88
C PRO A 4 -42.64 -10.67 -10.51
N LEU A 5 -41.67 -10.27 -9.69
CA LEU A 5 -40.46 -9.62 -10.18
C LEU A 5 -39.62 -10.59 -11.02
N PRO A 6 -38.93 -10.11 -12.07
CA PRO A 6 -38.13 -10.95 -12.95
C PRO A 6 -36.96 -11.56 -12.17
N LEU A 7 -36.85 -12.89 -12.25
CA LEU A 7 -35.88 -13.75 -11.56
C LEU A 7 -34.41 -13.25 -11.68
N GLN A 8 -34.08 -12.57 -12.78
CA GLN A 8 -32.75 -11.98 -13.01
C GLN A 8 -32.38 -10.86 -12.02
N ARG A 9 -33.35 -10.08 -11.53
CA ARG A 9 -33.08 -9.01 -10.54
C ARG A 9 -32.96 -9.54 -9.11
N VAL A 10 -33.55 -10.70 -8.82
CA VAL A 10 -33.45 -11.36 -7.52
C VAL A 10 -32.09 -12.06 -7.36
N LEU A 11 -31.54 -12.62 -8.45
CA LEU A 11 -30.22 -13.27 -8.44
C LEU A 11 -29.08 -12.26 -8.23
N GLY A 12 -29.14 -11.09 -8.89
CA GLY A 12 -28.12 -10.04 -8.74
C GLY A 12 -28.10 -9.40 -7.35
N LEU A 13 -29.27 -9.26 -6.72
CA LEU A 13 -29.36 -8.71 -5.36
C LEU A 13 -28.85 -9.70 -4.30
N CYS A 14 -29.04 -11.02 -4.49
CA CYS A 14 -28.53 -12.05 -3.59
C CYS A 14 -26.99 -12.20 -3.67
N LEU A 15 -26.39 -11.94 -4.82
CA LEU A 15 -24.93 -11.97 -4.99
C LEU A 15 -24.25 -10.77 -4.29
N CYS A 16 -24.86 -9.59 -4.30
CA CYS A 16 -24.35 -8.43 -3.55
C CYS A 16 -24.50 -8.58 -2.03
N LEU A 17 -25.54 -9.27 -1.55
CA LEU A 17 -25.77 -9.48 -0.11
C LEU A 17 -24.87 -10.56 0.50
N SER A 18 -24.33 -11.49 -0.29
CA SER A 18 -23.40 -12.52 0.20
C SER A 18 -21.97 -11.99 0.37
N VAL A 19 -21.55 -10.99 -0.42
CA VAL A 19 -20.25 -10.33 -0.26
C VAL A 19 -20.22 -9.42 0.98
N LEU A 20 -21.37 -8.87 1.41
CA LEU A 20 -21.43 -7.99 2.59
C LEU A 20 -21.42 -8.72 3.95
N ALA A 21 -21.67 -10.03 4.00
CA ALA A 21 -21.85 -10.76 5.25
C ALA A 21 -20.56 -11.40 5.84
N ILE A 22 -19.43 -11.34 5.11
CA ILE A 22 -18.14 -11.92 5.58
C ILE A 22 -17.29 -10.89 6.37
N ALA A 23 -17.72 -9.63 6.47
CA ALA A 23 -16.92 -8.56 7.07
C ALA A 23 -17.02 -8.41 8.62
N SER A 24 -17.65 -9.32 9.35
CA SER A 24 -17.85 -9.14 10.81
C SER A 24 -17.76 -10.42 11.63
N LEU A 25 -16.61 -11.10 11.57
CA LEU A 25 -16.18 -12.01 12.63
C LEU A 25 -15.05 -11.36 13.43
N SER A 26 -15.43 -10.52 14.38
CA SER A 26 -14.55 -10.10 15.47
C SER A 26 -14.31 -11.30 16.40
N VAL A 27 -13.08 -11.80 16.39
CA VAL A 27 -12.62 -12.85 17.32
C VAL A 27 -12.56 -12.26 18.72
N VAL A 28 -13.44 -12.73 19.61
CA VAL A 28 -13.34 -12.47 21.06
C VAL A 28 -12.38 -13.51 21.65
N PRO A 29 -11.21 -13.14 22.22
CA PRO A 29 -10.35 -14.11 22.86
C PRO A 29 -10.99 -14.54 24.19
N THR A 30 -11.30 -15.83 24.30
CA THR A 30 -11.71 -16.43 25.57
C THR A 30 -10.46 -16.71 26.39
N ALA A 31 -10.36 -16.09 27.57
CA ALA A 31 -9.28 -16.33 28.52
C ALA A 31 -9.29 -17.79 29.02
N GLY A 32 -8.12 -18.42 29.07
CA GLY A 32 -7.87 -19.56 29.96
C GLY A 32 -7.28 -20.81 29.31
N ALA A 33 -6.00 -20.78 28.95
CA ALA A 33 -5.11 -21.94 29.06
C ALA A 33 -3.65 -21.44 29.10
N THR A 34 -3.06 -21.43 30.29
CA THR A 34 -1.62 -21.21 30.48
C THR A 34 -0.88 -22.41 29.89
N THR A 35 -0.56 -22.32 28.60
CA THR A 35 0.48 -23.15 28.00
C THR A 35 1.73 -22.28 27.94
N THR A 36 2.78 -22.74 28.62
CA THR A 36 4.12 -22.19 28.48
C THR A 36 4.45 -22.12 26.99
N PRO A 37 4.71 -20.93 26.40
CA PRO A 37 5.02 -20.88 24.99
C PRO A 37 6.34 -21.60 24.79
N ALA A 38 6.28 -22.71 24.05
CA ALA A 38 7.42 -23.20 23.32
C ALA A 38 7.97 -22.01 22.52
N ASN A 39 9.28 -21.85 22.52
CA ASN A 39 10.03 -20.83 21.80
C ASN A 39 9.61 -20.85 20.32
N ALA A 40 8.55 -20.12 19.98
CA ALA A 40 8.09 -19.95 18.62
C ALA A 40 9.19 -19.13 17.96
N GLN A 41 9.98 -19.79 17.11
CA GLN A 41 10.77 -19.07 16.12
C GLN A 41 9.79 -18.15 15.39
N VAL A 42 9.87 -16.85 15.67
CA VAL A 42 9.18 -15.83 14.92
C VAL A 42 9.74 -15.95 13.50
N ASP A 43 8.92 -16.41 12.55
CA ASP A 43 9.33 -16.48 11.16
C ASP A 43 9.88 -15.10 10.78
N PRO A 44 11.13 -15.02 10.29
CA PRO A 44 11.77 -13.73 10.04
C PRO A 44 10.95 -12.94 9.03
N CYS A 45 10.79 -11.64 9.31
CA CYS A 45 10.22 -10.72 8.34
C CYS A 45 11.28 -10.46 7.28
N LEU A 46 11.12 -11.10 6.12
CA LEU A 46 12.00 -10.98 4.97
C LEU A 46 11.19 -10.37 3.83
N SER A 47 11.69 -9.29 3.27
CA SER A 47 11.23 -8.74 1.99
C SER A 47 12.31 -8.97 0.94
N ASP A 48 11.90 -9.06 -0.32
CA ASP A 48 12.83 -8.97 -1.44
C ASP A 48 13.38 -7.54 -1.53
N SER A 49 14.45 -7.34 -2.30
CA SER A 49 14.98 -6.00 -2.56
C SER A 49 13.87 -5.10 -3.11
N TYR A 50 13.69 -3.91 -2.52
CA TYR A 50 12.78 -2.91 -3.06
C TYR A 50 13.46 -2.20 -4.24
N ASP A 51 12.83 -2.32 -5.41
CA ASP A 51 13.18 -1.58 -6.61
C ASP A 51 12.15 -0.46 -6.79
N PRO A 52 12.53 0.82 -6.66
CA PRO A 52 11.57 1.90 -6.71
C PRO A 52 10.96 2.02 -8.12
N GLU A 53 9.62 1.98 -8.19
CA GLU A 53 8.84 1.98 -9.44
C GLU A 53 8.86 3.31 -10.20
N LEU A 54 9.72 4.26 -9.80
CA LEU A 54 9.75 5.62 -10.34
C LEU A 54 10.78 5.75 -11.47
N SER A 55 10.30 5.82 -12.70
CA SER A 55 11.12 5.97 -13.91
C SER A 55 11.41 7.41 -14.32
N GLU A 56 10.67 8.40 -13.80
CA GLU A 56 10.91 9.82 -14.06
C GLU A 56 10.65 10.68 -12.81
N PRO A 57 11.47 11.72 -12.57
CA PRO A 57 12.67 12.12 -13.34
C PRO A 57 13.82 11.12 -13.15
N ASP A 58 14.88 11.21 -13.97
CA ASP A 58 16.12 10.48 -13.72
C ASP A 58 16.69 10.89 -12.36
N TRP A 59 16.93 9.91 -11.49
CA TRP A 59 17.35 10.14 -10.12
C TRP A 59 18.23 8.99 -9.63
N GLU A 60 19.13 9.30 -8.72
CA GLU A 60 20.00 8.32 -8.06
C GLU A 60 19.43 7.99 -6.68
N THR A 61 19.22 6.70 -6.41
CA THR A 61 18.77 6.24 -5.10
C THR A 61 19.92 6.22 -4.11
N GLU A 62 19.80 6.99 -3.03
CA GLU A 62 20.82 7.09 -1.97
C GLU A 62 20.50 6.18 -0.77
N PHE A 63 19.21 5.98 -0.50
CA PHE A 63 18.73 5.15 0.58
C PHE A 63 17.51 4.36 0.14
N THR A 64 17.49 3.09 0.49
CA THR A 64 16.37 2.19 0.25
C THR A 64 16.15 1.37 1.51
N ASP A 65 14.90 1.31 1.97
CA ASP A 65 14.47 0.42 3.03
C ASP A 65 13.29 -0.41 2.52
N PRO A 66 13.50 -1.71 2.22
CA PRO A 66 12.43 -2.63 1.80
C PRO A 66 11.59 -3.12 2.99
N ILE A 67 11.84 -2.61 4.19
CA ILE A 67 11.19 -2.95 5.45
C ILE A 67 11.28 -4.45 5.78
N GLU A 68 12.38 -4.82 6.40
CA GLU A 68 12.69 -6.17 6.85
C GLU A 68 13.11 -6.20 8.32
N ASN A 69 13.50 -7.36 8.84
CA ASN A 69 13.92 -7.53 10.24
C ASN A 69 14.97 -6.52 10.72
N GLY A 70 15.90 -6.11 9.84
CA GLY A 70 16.94 -5.12 10.16
C GLY A 70 16.44 -3.68 10.18
N SER A 71 15.32 -3.40 9.53
CA SER A 71 14.85 -2.03 9.28
C SER A 71 14.48 -1.31 10.55
N LEU A 72 14.00 -1.97 11.61
CA LEU A 72 13.66 -1.28 12.87
C LEU A 72 14.83 -0.50 13.50
N ALA A 73 16.08 -0.80 13.15
CA ALA A 73 17.22 0.00 13.59
C ALA A 73 17.31 1.38 12.90
N ASN A 74 16.64 1.54 11.76
CA ASN A 74 16.58 2.78 10.98
C ASN A 74 15.45 3.71 11.44
N TRP A 75 14.53 3.25 12.29
CA TRP A 75 13.32 3.97 12.67
C TRP A 75 13.25 4.16 14.19
N ASP A 76 12.83 5.36 14.61
CA ASP A 76 12.43 5.62 15.99
C ASP A 76 10.93 5.32 16.10
N GLY A 77 10.58 4.19 16.71
CA GLY A 77 9.19 3.72 16.86
C GLY A 77 8.73 2.74 15.77
N GLY A 78 7.41 2.49 15.76
CA GLY A 78 6.79 1.51 14.88
C GLY A 78 7.15 0.05 15.21
N ARG A 79 6.60 -0.88 14.42
CA ARG A 79 6.87 -2.32 14.55
C ARG A 79 6.68 -3.04 13.22
N LEU A 80 7.35 -4.17 13.05
CA LEU A 80 7.15 -5.00 11.86
C LEU A 80 5.84 -5.77 11.95
N ALA A 81 5.08 -5.75 10.86
CA ALA A 81 3.86 -6.53 10.70
C ALA A 81 3.78 -7.16 9.31
N ARG A 82 3.19 -8.35 9.21
CA ARG A 82 2.97 -9.06 7.94
C ARG A 82 1.69 -8.59 7.26
N VAL A 83 1.73 -7.38 6.69
CA VAL A 83 0.54 -6.75 6.09
C VAL A 83 0.82 -6.23 4.68
N GLY A 84 2.03 -6.42 4.14
CA GLY A 84 2.49 -5.78 2.91
C GLY A 84 1.65 -6.02 1.66
N SER A 85 1.89 -5.18 0.65
CA SER A 85 1.20 -5.23 -0.65
C SER A 85 1.33 -6.61 -1.29
N ASP A 86 2.52 -7.20 -1.18
CA ASP A 86 2.86 -8.55 -1.66
C ASP A 86 2.78 -9.62 -0.54
N ARG A 87 2.06 -9.32 0.56
CA ARG A 87 2.07 -10.07 1.83
C ARG A 87 3.45 -10.09 2.51
N GLY A 88 4.29 -9.12 2.15
CA GLY A 88 5.57 -8.84 2.77
C GLY A 88 5.45 -8.18 4.15
N CYS A 89 6.55 -7.56 4.54
CA CYS A 89 6.75 -6.92 5.81
C CYS A 89 6.51 -5.44 5.68
N SER A 90 5.77 -4.87 6.63
CA SER A 90 5.52 -3.44 6.66
C SER A 90 5.82 -2.90 8.04
N LEU A 91 6.26 -1.64 8.08
CA LEU A 91 6.44 -0.87 9.28
C LEU A 91 5.06 -0.35 9.65
N ALA A 92 4.49 -0.95 10.70
CA ALA A 92 3.20 -0.61 11.23
C ALA A 92 3.34 0.45 12.32
N VAL A 93 2.56 1.51 12.19
CA VAL A 93 2.25 2.50 13.22
C VAL A 93 0.78 2.31 13.56
N LEU A 94 0.45 2.21 14.85
CA LEU A 94 -0.94 2.09 15.30
C LEU A 94 -1.54 3.43 15.68
N ASP A 95 -2.83 3.40 16.01
CA ASP A 95 -3.53 4.53 16.62
C ASP A 95 -2.73 5.10 17.79
N GLU A 96 -2.58 6.43 17.81
CA GLU A 96 -1.82 7.20 18.83
C GLU A 96 -0.31 6.94 18.86
N GLU A 97 0.24 6.13 17.95
CA GLU A 97 1.67 5.94 17.77
C GLU A 97 2.22 6.87 16.68
N SER A 98 3.53 7.10 16.72
CA SER A 98 4.28 7.77 15.66
C SER A 98 5.59 7.03 15.42
N THR A 99 6.13 7.18 14.21
CA THR A 99 7.48 6.73 13.90
C THR A 99 8.19 7.72 13.00
N GLN A 100 9.52 7.73 13.11
CA GLN A 100 10.38 8.63 12.36
C GLN A 100 11.59 7.89 11.80
N LEU A 101 11.93 8.16 10.55
CA LEU A 101 13.17 7.65 9.95
C LEU A 101 14.38 8.39 10.57
N THR A 102 15.36 7.62 11.03
CA THR A 102 16.59 8.12 11.68
C THR A 102 17.87 7.79 10.90
N ALA A 103 17.84 6.77 10.04
CA ALA A 103 19.00 6.35 9.26
C ALA A 103 19.34 7.29 8.09
N ALA A 104 18.34 8.02 7.57
CA ALA A 104 18.51 8.95 6.47
C ALA A 104 17.69 10.21 6.72
N ASN A 105 18.28 11.34 6.34
CA ASN A 105 17.58 12.61 6.22
C ASN A 105 17.39 12.93 4.73
N VAL A 106 16.28 13.54 4.38
CA VAL A 106 16.03 14.07 3.04
C VAL A 106 16.68 15.44 2.99
N SER A 107 17.94 15.54 2.54
CA SER A 107 18.71 16.78 2.56
C SER A 107 18.35 17.77 1.44
N VAL A 108 18.78 19.02 1.62
CA VAL A 108 18.70 20.08 0.61
C VAL A 108 19.45 19.61 -0.65
N GLY A 109 18.71 19.47 -1.75
CA GLY A 109 19.20 18.98 -3.03
C GLY A 109 18.78 17.55 -3.37
N HIS A 110 18.21 16.79 -2.41
CA HIS A 110 17.83 15.38 -2.57
C HIS A 110 16.34 15.26 -2.32
N ASP A 111 15.55 15.34 -3.38
CA ASP A 111 14.15 15.69 -3.19
C ASP A 111 13.18 14.62 -3.69
N VAL A 112 13.67 13.44 -4.09
CA VAL A 112 12.80 12.33 -4.47
C VAL A 112 12.62 11.42 -3.26
N VAL A 113 11.37 11.29 -2.81
CA VAL A 113 10.94 10.27 -1.84
C VAL A 113 9.84 9.46 -2.49
N THR A 114 10.02 8.15 -2.55
CA THR A 114 9.01 7.22 -3.08
C THR A 114 8.84 6.02 -2.19
N GLY A 115 7.68 5.38 -2.23
CA GLY A 115 7.39 4.22 -1.40
C GLY A 115 6.00 3.67 -1.64
N ARG A 116 5.64 2.66 -0.83
CA ARG A 116 4.31 2.03 -0.82
C ARG A 116 3.69 2.13 0.58
N LEU A 117 2.48 2.67 0.64
CA LEU A 117 1.82 3.08 1.88
C LEU A 117 0.38 2.58 1.94
N ASP A 118 -0.06 2.12 3.12
CA ASP A 118 -1.48 1.88 3.45
C ASP A 118 -1.83 2.76 4.67
N LEU A 119 -2.70 3.74 4.47
CA LEU A 119 -3.16 4.65 5.51
C LEU A 119 -4.52 4.19 6.04
N GLY A 120 -4.53 3.72 7.29
CA GLY A 120 -5.75 3.48 8.05
C GLY A 120 -6.47 4.77 8.43
N SER A 121 -7.54 4.66 9.21
CA SER A 121 -8.28 5.82 9.70
C SER A 121 -7.36 6.73 10.51
N ASN A 122 -7.27 8.00 10.12
CA ASN A 122 -6.37 9.00 10.70
C ASN A 122 -4.87 8.75 10.48
N GLY A 123 -4.50 7.79 9.63
CA GLY A 123 -3.10 7.55 9.26
C GLY A 123 -2.54 8.70 8.45
N THR A 124 -1.29 9.06 8.73
CA THR A 124 -0.55 10.10 8.02
C THR A 124 0.85 9.64 7.66
N PHE A 125 1.34 10.18 6.56
CA PHE A 125 2.73 10.17 6.15
C PHE A 125 3.14 11.62 5.89
N GLU A 126 4.25 12.04 6.47
CA GLU A 126 4.67 13.43 6.48
C GLU A 126 6.17 13.57 6.19
N LEU A 127 6.50 14.61 5.41
CA LEU A 127 7.85 15.14 5.36
C LEU A 127 7.85 16.41 6.20
N VAL A 128 8.63 16.40 7.28
CA VAL A 128 8.71 17.50 8.24
C VAL A 128 10.11 18.08 8.28
N GLU A 129 10.25 19.38 8.45
CA GLU A 129 11.57 19.97 8.67
C GLU A 129 12.17 19.50 9.98
N ALA A 130 13.42 19.02 9.93
CA ALA A 130 14.23 18.82 11.12
C ALA A 130 14.50 20.18 11.75
N GLY A 131 13.94 20.43 12.94
CA GLY A 131 14.27 21.64 13.70
C GLY A 131 15.79 21.76 13.85
N THR A 132 16.34 22.95 13.61
CA THR A 132 17.77 23.26 13.80
C THR A 132 18.17 23.02 15.26
N GLY A 133 18.57 21.79 15.59
CA GLY A 133 18.85 21.36 16.96
C GLY A 133 18.91 19.84 17.19
N ALA A 134 18.43 19.02 16.25
CA ALA A 134 18.52 17.56 16.36
C ALA A 134 19.90 17.01 15.95
N SER A 135 20.96 17.46 16.62
CA SER A 135 22.23 16.74 16.64
C SER A 135 22.25 15.81 17.86
N ASN A 136 22.16 14.50 17.60
CA ASN A 136 22.40 13.38 18.52
C ASN A 136 21.70 13.45 19.90
N GLY A 137 20.57 12.77 20.00
CA GLY A 137 20.02 12.27 21.26
C GLY A 137 19.18 13.28 22.04
N THR A 138 17.95 12.88 22.33
CA THR A 138 16.96 13.58 23.18
C THR A 138 16.48 14.93 22.65
N ALA A 139 15.58 14.89 21.66
CA ALA A 139 14.74 16.02 21.30
C ALA A 139 13.79 16.34 22.47
N THR A 140 13.94 17.53 23.06
CA THR A 140 12.90 18.13 23.91
C THR A 140 11.93 18.86 22.99
N GLU A 141 10.66 18.45 23.02
CA GLU A 141 9.54 19.02 22.27
C GLU A 141 9.36 20.53 22.56
N SER A 142 10.04 21.39 21.81
CA SER A 142 9.72 22.83 21.76
C SER A 142 10.31 23.48 20.51
N GLY A 143 9.87 22.99 19.37
CA GLY A 143 10.04 23.60 18.05
C GLY A 143 9.03 22.91 17.16
N ALA A 144 7.97 23.60 16.74
CA ALA A 144 6.99 22.99 15.85
C ALA A 144 7.70 22.68 14.52
N ASN A 145 8.03 21.41 14.28
CA ASN A 145 8.54 20.97 12.98
C ASN A 145 7.48 21.35 11.93
N ALA A 146 7.85 22.16 10.95
CA ALA A 146 6.93 22.55 9.89
C ALA A 146 6.71 21.36 8.95
N THR A 147 5.44 21.01 8.71
CA THR A 147 5.07 19.97 7.74
C THR A 147 5.19 20.53 6.33
N VAL A 148 6.10 19.98 5.53
CA VAL A 148 6.34 20.37 4.13
C VAL A 148 5.37 19.63 3.21
N LEU A 149 5.19 18.33 3.46
CA LEU A 149 4.25 17.47 2.75
C LEU A 149 3.49 16.61 3.76
N ARG A 150 2.20 16.42 3.51
CA ARG A 150 1.36 15.48 4.23
C ARG A 150 0.48 14.70 3.26
N ILE A 151 0.51 13.38 3.41
CA ILE A 151 -0.41 12.44 2.78
C ILE A 151 -1.23 11.86 3.94
N SER A 152 -2.55 11.96 3.89
CA SER A 152 -3.41 11.58 5.02
C SER A 152 -4.71 10.93 4.58
N ASN A 153 -5.15 9.94 5.35
CA ASN A 153 -6.49 9.37 5.20
C ASN A 153 -7.43 10.01 6.24
N THR A 154 -8.33 10.88 5.77
CA THR A 154 -9.37 11.53 6.60
C THR A 154 -10.68 10.74 6.66
N GLY A 155 -10.75 9.60 5.95
CA GLY A 155 -11.89 8.72 5.88
C GLY A 155 -11.79 7.53 6.85
N PRO A 156 -12.68 6.53 6.71
CA PRO A 156 -12.55 5.27 7.42
C PRO A 156 -11.32 4.48 6.95
N ASP A 157 -11.00 3.40 7.67
CA ASP A 157 -10.04 2.40 7.19
C ASP A 157 -10.36 1.96 5.76
N TYR A 158 -9.33 1.87 4.93
CA TYR A 158 -9.44 1.48 3.52
C TYR A 158 -10.26 2.46 2.67
N SER A 159 -10.35 3.73 3.07
CA SER A 159 -10.81 4.82 2.21
C SER A 159 -9.99 4.84 0.94
N ASN A 160 -10.67 4.92 -0.20
CA ASN A 160 -10.01 5.08 -1.50
C ASN A 160 -9.75 6.55 -1.83
N THR A 161 -10.06 7.48 -0.93
CA THR A 161 -9.71 8.89 -1.07
C THR A 161 -8.63 9.24 -0.05
N VAL A 162 -7.55 9.84 -0.54
CA VAL A 162 -6.39 10.29 0.23
C VAL A 162 -6.24 11.80 0.03
N ALA A 163 -6.10 12.53 1.13
CA ALA A 163 -5.83 13.96 1.10
C ALA A 163 -4.32 14.19 1.05
N VAL A 164 -3.86 14.90 0.05
CA VAL A 164 -2.47 15.36 -0.07
C VAL A 164 -2.44 16.86 0.17
N SER A 165 -1.46 17.34 0.94
CA SER A 165 -1.26 18.77 1.16
C SER A 165 0.21 19.12 1.24
N ALA A 166 0.59 20.23 0.61
CA ALA A 166 1.92 20.82 0.69
C ALA A 166 1.78 22.35 0.75
N GLY A 167 2.36 22.97 1.78
CA GLY A 167 2.16 24.39 2.06
C GLY A 167 0.68 24.77 2.19
N ASN A 168 0.21 25.68 1.33
CA ASN A 168 -1.20 26.11 1.29
C ASN A 168 -2.06 25.34 0.28
N ALA A 169 -1.46 24.42 -0.48
CA ALA A 169 -2.16 23.63 -1.48
C ALA A 169 -2.61 22.29 -0.89
N SER A 170 -3.80 21.84 -1.27
CA SER A 170 -4.31 20.52 -0.89
C SER A 170 -5.27 20.00 -1.95
N GLU A 171 -5.20 18.68 -2.20
CA GLU A 171 -6.01 17.97 -3.18
C GLU A 171 -6.49 16.63 -2.58
N ASN A 172 -7.68 16.18 -2.97
CA ASN A 172 -8.20 14.86 -2.61
C ASN A 172 -8.06 13.91 -3.80
N VAL A 173 -7.13 12.98 -3.71
CA VAL A 173 -6.85 12.00 -4.76
C VAL A 173 -7.69 10.75 -4.52
N THR A 174 -8.39 10.29 -5.56
CA THR A 174 -9.16 9.05 -5.50
C THR A 174 -8.40 7.92 -6.17
N LEU A 175 -8.02 6.93 -5.37
CA LEU A 175 -7.33 5.72 -5.78
C LEU A 175 -8.32 4.62 -6.17
N THR A 176 -7.86 3.64 -6.94
CA THR A 176 -8.65 2.45 -7.28
C THR A 176 -8.96 1.58 -6.06
N THR A 177 -8.11 1.68 -5.03
CA THR A 177 -8.11 0.87 -3.82
C THR A 177 -7.69 1.74 -2.64
N GLY A 178 -8.31 1.55 -1.48
CA GLY A 178 -7.85 2.15 -0.22
C GLY A 178 -6.84 1.30 0.56
N ARG A 179 -6.42 0.17 -0.03
CA ARG A 179 -5.26 -0.63 0.39
C ARG A 179 -4.04 -0.19 -0.43
N PHE A 180 -2.84 -0.39 0.14
CA PHE A 180 -1.51 -0.08 -0.42
C PHE A 180 -1.48 0.65 -1.76
N PHE A 181 -0.94 1.87 -1.72
CA PHE A 181 -0.72 2.71 -2.88
C PHE A 181 0.73 3.15 -2.95
N GLY A 182 1.24 3.30 -4.17
CA GLY A 182 2.53 3.92 -4.41
C GLY A 182 2.41 5.43 -4.29
N PHE A 183 3.49 6.07 -3.85
CA PHE A 183 3.61 7.52 -3.87
C PHE A 183 5.00 7.94 -4.33
N ALA A 184 5.08 9.13 -4.91
CA ALA A 184 6.31 9.83 -5.17
C ALA A 184 6.10 11.31 -4.82
N ALA A 185 7.01 11.83 -4.03
CA ALA A 185 7.11 13.23 -3.68
C ALA A 185 8.42 13.76 -4.22
N ILE A 186 8.35 14.83 -5.02
CA ILE A 186 9.51 15.51 -5.57
C ILE A 186 9.48 16.95 -5.14
N ARG A 187 10.46 17.36 -4.36
CA ARG A 187 10.77 18.77 -4.19
C ARG A 187 11.77 19.19 -5.29
N ASP A 188 11.63 20.39 -5.82
CA ASP A 188 12.58 20.95 -6.78
C ASP A 188 12.42 22.45 -6.77
N ASN A 189 13.49 23.17 -6.44
CA ASN A 189 13.55 24.63 -6.47
C ASN A 189 12.33 25.33 -5.80
N GLY A 190 11.92 24.85 -4.63
CA GLY A 190 10.78 25.41 -3.87
C GLY A 190 9.40 24.97 -4.35
N THR A 191 9.32 24.07 -5.32
CA THR A 191 8.08 23.41 -5.76
C THR A 191 8.04 21.98 -5.23
N VAL A 192 6.93 21.57 -4.61
CA VAL A 192 6.67 20.17 -4.25
C VAL A 192 5.63 19.60 -5.21
N ARG A 193 5.96 18.48 -5.82
CA ARG A 193 5.10 17.68 -6.68
C ARG A 193 4.82 16.35 -6.02
N VAL A 194 3.57 15.90 -6.06
CA VAL A 194 3.17 14.62 -5.48
C VAL A 194 2.31 13.88 -6.49
N LYS A 195 2.58 12.59 -6.65
CA LYS A 195 1.71 11.68 -7.37
C LYS A 195 1.48 10.43 -6.55
N LEU A 196 0.27 9.88 -6.66
CA LEU A 196 -0.18 8.68 -6.00
C LEU A 196 -0.72 7.71 -7.06
N TRP A 197 -0.50 6.41 -6.86
CA TRP A 197 -0.98 5.38 -7.76
C TRP A 197 -1.29 4.09 -7.01
N ARG A 198 -2.03 3.17 -7.63
CA ARG A 198 -2.27 1.85 -7.04
C ARG A 198 -0.95 1.09 -6.97
N ALA A 199 -0.64 0.47 -5.82
CA ALA A 199 0.57 -0.35 -5.71
C ALA A 199 0.53 -1.51 -6.73
N GLY A 200 1.64 -1.70 -7.45
CA GLY A 200 1.79 -2.68 -8.52
C GLY A 200 1.33 -2.21 -9.91
N ASP A 201 0.79 -1.00 -10.03
CA ASP A 201 0.58 -0.33 -11.32
C ASP A 201 1.77 0.60 -11.60
N ASP A 202 2.01 0.93 -12.88
CA ASP A 202 3.00 1.93 -13.25
C ASP A 202 2.60 3.34 -12.75
N PRO A 203 3.54 4.20 -12.32
CA PRO A 203 3.22 5.56 -11.92
C PRO A 203 2.58 6.35 -13.08
N PRO A 204 1.57 7.18 -12.80
CA PRO A 204 0.96 8.02 -13.82
C PRO A 204 1.94 9.08 -14.33
N GLY A 205 1.74 9.53 -15.57
CA GLY A 205 2.52 10.64 -16.14
C GLY A 205 2.26 11.97 -15.41
N ASP A 206 0.98 12.25 -15.10
CA ASP A 206 0.56 13.51 -14.48
C ASP A 206 0.83 13.54 -12.96
N TRP A 207 0.99 14.74 -12.41
CA TRP A 207 1.14 14.99 -10.97
C TRP A 207 -0.23 15.32 -10.35
N ASP A 208 -0.58 14.70 -9.24
CA ASP A 208 -1.84 14.95 -8.52
C ASP A 208 -1.82 16.31 -7.80
N LEU A 209 -0.66 16.69 -7.26
CA LEU A 209 -0.46 17.98 -6.60
C LEU A 209 0.84 18.61 -7.09
N THR A 210 0.78 19.91 -7.39
CA THR A 210 1.95 20.77 -7.55
C THR A 210 1.76 22.01 -6.68
N ALA A 211 2.65 22.21 -5.72
CA ALA A 211 2.58 23.29 -4.75
C ALA A 211 3.85 24.12 -4.77
N GLU A 212 3.71 25.41 -5.01
CA GLU A 212 4.80 26.38 -4.90
C GLU A 212 5.01 26.79 -3.44
N ASN A 213 6.22 27.23 -3.09
CA ASN A 213 6.61 27.77 -1.78
C ASN A 213 6.87 26.73 -0.69
N ALA A 214 7.42 25.57 -1.07
CA ALA A 214 8.11 24.70 -0.13
C ALA A 214 9.43 25.36 0.30
N THR A 215 9.74 25.30 1.58
CA THR A 215 11.03 25.76 2.11
C THR A 215 12.17 25.06 1.38
N THR A 216 13.09 25.86 0.84
CA THR A 216 14.23 25.38 0.05
C THR A 216 15.38 24.90 0.94
N ASP A 217 15.37 25.29 2.22
CA ASP A 217 16.49 25.13 3.12
C ASP A 217 16.05 24.31 4.33
N GLY A 218 16.66 23.14 4.54
CA GLY A 218 16.39 22.27 5.69
C GLY A 218 16.52 20.79 5.35
N GLN A 219 17.01 20.02 6.33
CA GLN A 219 16.87 18.56 6.29
C GLN A 219 15.41 18.22 6.56
N LEU A 220 14.77 17.42 5.71
CA LEU A 220 13.47 16.86 6.00
C LEU A 220 13.63 15.48 6.63
N MET A 221 12.69 15.17 7.51
CA MET A 221 12.57 13.87 8.14
C MET A 221 11.25 13.27 7.72
N LEU A 222 11.27 11.98 7.44
CA LEU A 222 10.07 11.20 7.18
C LEU A 222 9.44 10.80 8.50
N ARG A 223 8.16 11.14 8.68
CA ARG A 223 7.35 10.77 9.85
C ARG A 223 6.07 10.08 9.39
N MET A 224 5.62 9.12 10.17
CA MET A 224 4.27 8.58 10.06
C MET A 224 3.58 8.65 11.42
N ASP A 225 2.30 9.00 11.42
CA ASP A 225 1.49 9.11 12.63
C ASP A 225 0.15 8.37 12.45
N GLY A 226 -0.41 7.88 13.56
CA GLY A 226 -1.67 7.15 13.56
C GLY A 226 -1.57 5.81 12.84
N ARG A 227 -2.71 5.25 12.43
CA ARG A 227 -2.75 3.92 11.81
C ARG A 227 -2.21 3.96 10.39
N ALA A 228 -0.96 3.54 10.19
CA ALA A 228 -0.30 3.55 8.89
C ALA A 228 0.66 2.35 8.73
N PHE A 229 0.83 1.88 7.50
CA PHE A 229 1.73 0.79 7.15
C PHE A 229 2.59 1.20 5.95
N LEU A 230 3.91 1.19 6.14
CA LEU A 230 4.88 1.44 5.07
C LEU A 230 5.51 0.11 4.65
N ASP A 231 5.38 -0.24 3.38
CA ASP A 231 5.92 -1.50 2.83
C ASP A 231 7.36 -1.33 2.38
N ALA A 232 7.68 -0.18 1.81
CA ALA A 232 9.03 0.18 1.39
C ALA A 232 9.15 1.69 1.19
N VAL A 233 10.37 2.20 1.31
CA VAL A 233 10.70 3.60 0.98
C VAL A 233 12.07 3.69 0.32
N ALA A 234 12.20 4.61 -0.62
CA ALA A 234 13.46 5.02 -1.19
C ALA A 234 13.57 6.56 -1.18
N ILE A 235 14.79 7.04 -0.98
CA ILE A 235 15.15 8.45 -0.93
C ILE A 235 16.35 8.66 -1.86
N GLY A 236 16.33 9.74 -2.63
CA GLY A 236 17.45 10.07 -3.51
C GLY A 236 17.36 11.46 -4.11
N ALA A 237 18.21 11.70 -5.10
CA ALA A 237 18.40 13.01 -5.70
C ALA A 237 18.18 12.96 -7.21
N VAL A 238 17.53 14.00 -7.76
CA VAL A 238 17.44 14.18 -9.20
C VAL A 238 18.83 14.49 -9.74
N GLU A 239 19.27 13.78 -10.78
CA GLU A 239 20.59 14.01 -11.34
C GLU A 239 20.67 15.44 -11.91
N PRO A 240 21.67 16.25 -11.55
CA PRO A 240 21.79 17.58 -12.11
C PRO A 240 21.96 17.44 -13.62
N GLN A 241 21.00 17.97 -14.38
CA GLN A 241 21.14 18.09 -15.83
C GLN A 241 22.41 18.90 -16.09
N THR A 242 23.49 18.23 -16.50
CA THR A 242 24.69 18.94 -16.96
C THR A 242 24.23 19.78 -18.14
N PRO A 243 24.35 21.13 -18.09
CA PRO A 243 23.96 21.95 -19.22
C PRO A 243 24.67 21.42 -20.46
N PRO A 244 24.00 21.26 -21.61
CA PRO A 244 24.69 20.91 -22.84
C PRO A 244 25.80 21.94 -23.00
N ASP A 245 27.05 21.45 -23.03
CA ASP A 245 28.26 22.25 -23.14
C ASP A 245 28.02 23.30 -24.21
N SER A 246 27.82 24.55 -23.76
CA SER A 246 27.62 25.66 -24.66
C SER A 246 28.99 25.92 -25.25
N GLY A 247 29.30 25.20 -26.34
CA GLY A 247 30.56 25.29 -27.05
C GLY A 247 30.95 26.76 -27.17
N GLU A 248 31.98 27.15 -26.43
CA GLU A 248 32.68 28.40 -26.63
C GLU A 248 33.40 28.29 -27.97
N ASP A 249 32.69 28.64 -29.04
CA ASP A 249 33.29 28.92 -30.34
C ASP A 249 34.12 30.20 -30.21
N GLY A 250 35.41 30.02 -29.91
CA GLY A 250 36.32 31.12 -29.68
C GLY A 250 37.78 30.74 -29.78
N GLU A 251 38.22 30.15 -30.91
CA GLU A 251 39.47 30.55 -31.57
C GLU A 251 39.65 29.80 -32.91
N GLU A 252 39.79 30.58 -33.99
CA GLU A 252 40.05 30.10 -35.35
C GLU A 252 41.45 29.48 -35.44
N ASP A 253 41.53 28.16 -35.59
CA ASP A 253 42.77 27.47 -35.96
C ASP A 253 42.86 27.40 -37.51
N PRO A 254 43.91 27.94 -38.17
CA PRO A 254 43.91 28.18 -39.61
C PRO A 254 44.35 26.99 -40.49
N PHE A 255 44.20 25.74 -40.05
CA PHE A 255 44.56 24.58 -40.87
C PHE A 255 43.52 23.46 -40.78
N GLY A 256 42.62 23.43 -41.78
CA GLY A 256 41.60 22.42 -41.93
C GLY A 256 42.10 21.05 -42.43
N SER A 257 41.40 20.04 -41.90
CA SER A 257 40.94 18.76 -42.49
C SER A 257 41.93 17.79 -43.16
N GLU A 258 41.81 16.46 -43.09
CA GLU A 258 40.98 15.47 -42.39
C GLU A 258 41.59 14.08 -42.71
N SER A 259 41.68 13.19 -41.70
CA SER A 259 41.57 11.70 -41.72
C SER A 259 42.53 10.83 -42.59
N PRO A 260 42.80 9.52 -42.27
CA PRO A 260 41.90 8.58 -41.56
C PRO A 260 42.55 7.56 -40.59
N SER A 261 41.66 6.81 -39.93
CA SER A 261 41.78 5.45 -39.37
C SER A 261 42.73 5.21 -38.18
N ASP A 262 42.17 4.84 -37.02
CA ASP A 262 42.29 3.44 -36.56
C ASP A 262 41.39 3.07 -35.36
N SER A 263 40.52 2.09 -35.61
CA SER A 263 40.15 0.94 -34.78
C SER A 263 40.00 1.08 -33.24
N LEU A 264 38.75 1.14 -32.78
CA LEU A 264 38.36 0.70 -31.43
C LEU A 264 38.00 -0.80 -31.44
N PRO A 265 38.35 -1.58 -30.40
CA PRO A 265 38.04 -3.01 -30.35
C PRO A 265 36.56 -3.27 -30.02
N GLU A 266 35.96 -4.22 -30.74
CA GLU A 266 34.65 -4.80 -30.43
C GLU A 266 34.63 -5.38 -29.01
N VAL A 267 33.74 -4.84 -28.17
CA VAL A 267 33.30 -5.47 -26.93
C VAL A 267 32.28 -6.55 -27.32
N PRO A 268 32.43 -7.80 -26.89
CA PRO A 268 31.44 -8.83 -27.19
C PRO A 268 30.13 -8.53 -26.44
N ASP A 269 29.07 -8.38 -27.22
CA ASP A 269 27.68 -8.27 -26.79
C ASP A 269 27.23 -9.61 -26.20
N ASP A 270 27.32 -9.75 -24.87
CA ASP A 270 26.70 -10.83 -24.11
C ASP A 270 25.42 -10.31 -23.46
N THR A 271 24.47 -9.87 -24.29
CA THR A 271 23.08 -9.65 -23.87
C THR A 271 22.34 -10.98 -23.83
N THR A 272 22.70 -11.85 -22.88
CA THR A 272 21.70 -12.74 -22.30
C THR A 272 20.82 -11.93 -21.37
N THR A 273 19.86 -11.19 -21.94
CA THR A 273 18.73 -10.66 -21.18
C THR A 273 17.92 -11.86 -20.67
N PRO A 274 17.81 -12.12 -19.36
CA PRO A 274 16.83 -13.07 -18.89
C PRO A 274 15.46 -12.46 -19.17
N THR A 275 14.77 -12.98 -20.18
CA THR A 275 13.35 -12.74 -20.37
C THR A 275 12.63 -13.37 -19.17
N TYR A 276 12.43 -12.60 -18.11
CA TYR A 276 11.48 -12.94 -17.06
C TYR A 276 10.08 -12.65 -17.58
N THR A 277 9.50 -13.58 -18.32
CA THR A 277 8.04 -13.66 -18.39
C THR A 277 7.54 -14.15 -17.04
N THR A 278 7.29 -13.25 -16.09
CA THR A 278 6.28 -13.48 -15.06
C THR A 278 4.91 -13.38 -15.73
N GLU A 279 4.64 -14.32 -16.63
CA GLU A 279 3.28 -14.70 -16.94
C GLU A 279 2.81 -15.45 -15.69
N THR A 280 2.39 -14.69 -14.67
CA THR A 280 1.80 -15.28 -13.46
C THR A 280 0.47 -15.87 -13.90
N ASP A 281 0.55 -17.12 -14.32
CA ASP A 281 -0.53 -17.89 -14.90
C ASP A 281 -1.69 -17.86 -13.89
N GLY A 282 -2.68 -16.98 -14.15
CA GLY A 282 -3.81 -16.70 -13.25
C GLY A 282 -4.62 -17.95 -12.90
N THR A 283 -4.34 -19.05 -13.59
CA THR A 283 -4.65 -20.45 -13.31
C THR A 283 -4.45 -20.84 -11.84
N ALA A 284 -3.28 -20.57 -11.24
CA ALA A 284 -3.03 -20.96 -9.84
C ALA A 284 -3.92 -20.17 -8.85
N GLY A 285 -4.08 -18.87 -9.08
CA GLY A 285 -4.95 -18.01 -8.28
C GLY A 285 -6.43 -18.40 -8.38
N ARG A 286 -6.92 -18.67 -9.60
CA ARG A 286 -8.29 -19.13 -9.85
C ARG A 286 -8.58 -20.48 -9.20
N PHE A 287 -7.63 -21.41 -9.24
CA PHE A 287 -7.76 -22.72 -8.61
C PHE A 287 -7.87 -22.62 -7.08
N ILE A 288 -6.94 -21.89 -6.43
CA ILE A 288 -6.93 -21.72 -4.97
C ILE A 288 -8.19 -21.00 -4.50
N PHE A 289 -8.56 -19.90 -5.17
CA PHE A 289 -9.76 -19.15 -4.83
C PHE A 289 -11.04 -19.96 -5.07
N GLY A 290 -11.08 -20.78 -6.12
CA GLY A 290 -12.19 -21.69 -6.40
C GLY A 290 -12.38 -22.75 -5.31
N LEU A 291 -11.29 -23.38 -4.83
CA LEU A 291 -11.35 -24.32 -3.71
C LEU A 291 -11.83 -23.65 -2.42
N PHE A 292 -11.36 -22.44 -2.14
CA PHE A 292 -11.79 -21.66 -0.98
C PHE A 292 -13.31 -21.42 -0.98
N LEU A 293 -13.87 -20.98 -2.12
CA LEU A 293 -15.31 -20.74 -2.25
C LEU A 293 -16.15 -22.02 -2.06
N ILE A 294 -15.66 -23.17 -2.52
CA ILE A 294 -16.33 -24.47 -2.30
C ILE A 294 -16.38 -24.80 -0.81
N VAL A 295 -15.27 -24.63 -0.09
CA VAL A 295 -15.21 -24.92 1.35
C VAL A 295 -16.12 -23.98 2.14
N VAL A 296 -16.01 -22.67 1.91
CA VAL A 296 -16.84 -21.66 2.60
C VAL A 296 -18.32 -21.87 2.29
N GLY A 297 -18.69 -22.04 1.01
CA GLY A 297 -20.08 -22.28 0.65
C GLY A 297 -20.61 -23.61 1.21
N GLY A 298 -19.76 -24.63 1.34
CA GLY A 298 -20.10 -25.88 2.03
C GLY A 298 -20.41 -25.68 3.51
N ILE A 299 -19.60 -24.87 4.20
CA ILE A 299 -19.83 -24.47 5.59
C ILE A 299 -21.16 -23.70 5.69
N ASP A 300 -21.43 -22.74 4.82
CA ASP A 300 -22.67 -21.96 4.83
C ASP A 300 -23.91 -22.85 4.67
N VAL A 301 -23.87 -23.83 3.77
CA VAL A 301 -24.99 -24.77 3.57
C VAL A 301 -25.17 -25.68 4.78
N ALA A 302 -24.09 -26.22 5.34
CA ALA A 302 -24.12 -27.14 6.48
C ALA A 302 -24.53 -26.44 7.78
N TYR A 303 -24.10 -25.19 7.97
CA TYR A 303 -24.29 -24.40 9.18
C TYR A 303 -25.29 -23.24 8.99
N ALA A 304 -26.17 -23.31 7.99
CA ALA A 304 -27.12 -22.25 7.67
C ALA A 304 -28.01 -21.82 8.85
N ARG A 305 -28.48 -22.78 9.66
CA ARG A 305 -29.29 -22.49 10.85
C ARG A 305 -28.52 -21.74 11.94
N PRO A 306 -27.36 -22.23 12.42
CA PRO A 306 -26.59 -21.50 13.42
C PRO A 306 -26.08 -20.15 12.91
N LEU A 307 -25.69 -20.03 11.63
CA LEU A 307 -25.27 -18.75 11.04
C LEU A 307 -26.42 -17.74 10.95
N ALA A 308 -27.59 -18.16 10.47
CA ALA A 308 -28.77 -17.30 10.47
C ALA A 308 -29.18 -16.88 11.88
N ARG A 309 -29.03 -17.78 12.87
CA ARG A 309 -29.32 -17.48 14.27
C ARG A 309 -28.35 -16.44 14.82
N PHE A 310 -27.05 -16.58 14.53
CA PHE A 310 -26.05 -15.61 14.93
C PHE A 310 -26.34 -14.21 14.36
N GLY A 311 -26.76 -14.12 13.09
CA GLY A 311 -27.18 -12.85 12.49
C GLY A 311 -28.38 -12.20 13.21
N GLU A 312 -29.40 -12.99 13.58
CA GLU A 312 -30.52 -12.47 14.38
C GLU A 312 -30.09 -12.07 15.80
N GLN A 313 -29.08 -12.74 16.37
CA GLN A 313 -28.57 -12.40 17.69
C GLN A 313 -27.83 -11.06 17.70
N ILE A 314 -27.10 -10.74 16.63
CA ILE A 314 -26.48 -9.42 16.45
C ILE A 314 -27.57 -8.36 16.27
N ASP A 315 -28.59 -8.62 15.46
CA ASP A 315 -29.70 -7.67 15.24
C ASP A 315 -30.53 -7.43 16.53
N ALA A 316 -30.51 -8.40 17.45
CA ALA A 316 -31.14 -8.27 18.76
C ALA A 316 -30.34 -7.43 19.77
N ILE A 317 -29.11 -6.98 19.44
CA ILE A 317 -28.32 -6.07 20.31
C ILE A 317 -29.05 -4.73 20.39
N GLY A 318 -29.72 -4.49 21.52
CA GLY A 318 -30.58 -3.32 21.74
C GLY A 318 -32.07 -3.65 21.95
N SER A 319 -32.45 -4.92 21.80
CA SER A 319 -33.79 -5.43 22.10
C SER A 319 -33.89 -5.98 23.54
N THR A 320 -35.07 -5.92 24.15
CA THR A 320 -35.35 -6.55 25.46
C THR A 320 -35.48 -8.08 25.39
N ARG A 321 -35.34 -8.67 24.20
CA ARG A 321 -35.46 -10.12 23.96
C ARG A 321 -34.20 -10.85 24.42
N SER A 322 -34.39 -11.99 25.10
CA SER A 322 -33.28 -12.79 25.60
C SER A 322 -32.53 -13.48 24.45
N TRP A 323 -31.19 -13.47 24.52
CA TRP A 323 -30.27 -13.98 23.48
C TRP A 323 -30.53 -15.46 23.11
N SER A 324 -30.99 -16.27 24.07
CA SER A 324 -31.31 -17.69 23.87
C SER A 324 -32.64 -17.94 23.16
N GLU A 325 -33.55 -16.98 23.17
CA GLU A 325 -34.93 -17.10 22.65
C GLU A 325 -35.06 -16.57 21.20
N VAL A 326 -33.94 -16.19 20.59
CA VAL A 326 -33.88 -15.78 19.20
C VAL A 326 -33.78 -17.03 18.33
N GLU A 327 -34.87 -17.34 17.64
CA GLU A 327 -34.94 -18.36 16.60
C GLU A 327 -34.69 -17.71 15.23
N PRO A 328 -33.87 -18.33 14.36
CA PRO A 328 -33.62 -17.79 13.04
C PRO A 328 -34.89 -17.84 12.20
N ALA A 329 -35.22 -16.72 11.55
CA ALA A 329 -36.29 -16.72 10.57
C ALA A 329 -35.98 -17.71 9.43
N GLU A 330 -36.95 -18.54 9.05
CA GLU A 330 -36.74 -19.60 8.04
C GLU A 330 -36.23 -19.03 6.70
N TRP A 331 -36.66 -17.82 6.34
CA TRP A 331 -36.20 -17.16 5.12
C TRP A 331 -34.71 -16.79 5.17
N LYS A 332 -34.14 -16.46 6.34
CA LYS A 332 -32.69 -16.22 6.49
C LYS A 332 -31.91 -17.52 6.35
N VAL A 333 -32.39 -18.61 6.96
CA VAL A 333 -31.79 -19.95 6.80
C VAL A 333 -31.80 -20.37 5.33
N TRP A 334 -32.91 -20.15 4.64
CA TRP A 334 -33.01 -20.43 3.20
C TRP A 334 -32.04 -19.57 2.40
N LEU A 335 -31.93 -18.27 2.70
CA LEU A 335 -31.02 -17.35 2.04
C LEU A 335 -29.55 -17.76 2.23
N THR A 336 -29.13 -18.14 3.44
CA THR A 336 -27.77 -18.62 3.72
C THR A 336 -27.43 -19.88 2.92
N LYS A 337 -28.39 -20.82 2.79
CA LYS A 337 -28.19 -22.01 1.95
C LYS A 337 -28.06 -21.67 0.47
N VAL A 338 -28.86 -20.74 -0.04
CA VAL A 338 -28.77 -20.29 -1.43
C VAL A 338 -27.44 -19.59 -1.67
N GLY A 339 -27.01 -18.70 -0.77
CA GLY A 339 -25.71 -18.03 -0.83
C GLY A 339 -24.54 -19.01 -0.85
N GLY A 340 -24.52 -19.96 0.09
CA GLY A 340 -23.50 -21.02 0.11
C GLY A 340 -23.52 -21.89 -1.14
N GLY A 341 -24.70 -22.23 -1.65
CA GLY A 341 -24.84 -22.98 -2.91
C GLY A 341 -24.30 -22.24 -4.13
N VAL A 342 -24.50 -20.91 -4.20
CA VAL A 342 -23.93 -20.06 -5.24
C VAL A 342 -22.41 -19.99 -5.11
N ALA A 343 -21.87 -19.82 -3.90
CA ALA A 343 -20.42 -19.82 -3.66
C ALA A 343 -19.77 -21.13 -4.11
N ILE A 344 -20.37 -22.29 -3.77
CA ILE A 344 -19.92 -23.60 -4.26
C ILE A 344 -19.92 -23.64 -5.79
N PHE A 345 -21.03 -23.22 -6.43
CA PHE A 345 -21.14 -23.25 -7.88
C PHE A 345 -20.06 -22.40 -8.57
N VAL A 346 -19.84 -21.16 -8.11
CA VAL A 346 -18.79 -20.28 -8.64
C VAL A 346 -17.41 -20.89 -8.42
N GLY A 347 -17.16 -21.45 -7.22
CA GLY A 347 -15.90 -22.10 -6.91
C GLY A 347 -15.60 -23.30 -7.83
N VAL A 348 -16.60 -24.13 -8.12
CA VAL A 348 -16.48 -25.24 -9.07
C VAL A 348 -16.16 -24.74 -10.48
N VAL A 349 -16.83 -23.69 -10.95
CA VAL A 349 -16.55 -23.11 -12.28
C VAL A 349 -15.11 -22.61 -12.36
N LEU A 350 -14.62 -21.93 -11.33
CA LEU A 350 -13.23 -21.43 -11.30
C LEU A 350 -12.20 -22.55 -11.30
N VAL A 351 -12.44 -23.63 -10.54
CA VAL A 351 -11.58 -24.82 -10.55
C VAL A 351 -11.58 -25.47 -11.93
N LEU A 352 -12.74 -25.60 -12.58
CA LEU A 352 -12.83 -26.18 -13.92
C LEU A 352 -12.10 -25.33 -14.97
N VAL A 353 -12.28 -24.01 -14.94
CA VAL A 353 -11.57 -23.07 -15.85
C VAL A 353 -10.06 -23.07 -15.62
N ALA A 354 -9.60 -23.35 -14.39
CA ALA A 354 -8.19 -23.46 -14.09
C ALA A 354 -7.56 -24.81 -14.47
N VAL A 355 -8.36 -25.83 -14.78
CA VAL A 355 -7.86 -27.20 -15.07
C VAL A 355 -8.04 -27.59 -16.54
N LEU A 356 -8.91 -26.90 -17.28
CA LEU A 356 -9.21 -27.12 -18.70
C LEU A 356 -8.38 -26.22 -19.62
#